data_AF-A0A975FN49-F1
#
_entry.id   AF-A0A975FN49-F1
#
_cell.length_a   1.000
_cell.length_b   1.000
_cell.length_c   1.000
_cell.angle_alpha   90.00
_cell.angle_beta   90.00
_cell.angle_gamma   90.00
#
_symmetry.space_group_name_H-M   'P 1'
#
loop_
_entity.id
_entity.type
_entity.pdbx_description
1 polymer ?
#
loop_
_entity_poly.entity_id
_entity_poly.type
_entity_poly.pdbx_seq_one_letter_code
_entity_poly.pdbx_strand_id
1 'polypeptide(L)'
;MNPHRLLAAYAVLYAATLLVAGSPWTALAAVALGAGVLAVGLGVQASFGGRARAPGPLGVRLIAVTAALEGVALAAALVLGAVTGVWWPALPIVLSAVTVHVLVLGASIRRPLDAWLGVCLLAATVAAWLWSAGALPTVWPLAGAAASGACLAYAIVLARAARAARAAPASVPGVDELQADDAADEAHEQQDLHP
;
A
#
# COMPACT_ATOMS: atom_id res chain seq x y z
N MET A 1 5.91 -7.72 -10.98
CA MET A 1 4.88 -8.32 -10.10
C MET A 1 3.85 -7.24 -9.76
N ASN A 2 2.54 -7.53 -9.77
CA ASN A 2 1.52 -6.51 -9.46
C ASN A 2 1.57 -6.12 -7.97
N PRO A 3 1.73 -4.84 -7.60
CA PRO A 3 1.98 -4.42 -6.21
C PRO A 3 0.82 -4.81 -5.25
N HIS A 4 -0.43 -4.79 -5.73
CA HIS A 4 -1.58 -5.24 -4.94
C HIS A 4 -1.55 -6.75 -4.61
N ARG A 5 -0.89 -7.59 -5.42
CA ARG A 5 -0.75 -9.03 -5.15
C ARG A 5 0.25 -9.29 -4.04
N LEU A 6 1.34 -8.54 -4.00
CA LEU A 6 2.35 -8.63 -2.94
C LEU A 6 1.74 -8.25 -1.58
N LEU A 7 0.99 -7.15 -1.54
CA LEU A 7 0.27 -6.73 -0.33
C LEU A 7 -0.80 -7.73 0.11
N ALA A 8 -1.52 -8.34 -0.82
CA ALA A 8 -2.44 -9.42 -0.51
C ALA A 8 -1.72 -10.64 0.08
N ALA A 9 -0.53 -10.99 -0.44
CA ALA A 9 0.29 -12.06 0.12
C ALA A 9 0.75 -11.74 1.55
N TYR A 10 1.19 -10.51 1.82
CA TYR A 10 1.50 -10.07 3.19
C TYR A 10 0.26 -10.09 4.09
N ALA A 11 -0.90 -9.67 3.60
CA ALA A 11 -2.14 -9.72 4.36
C ALA A 11 -2.50 -11.16 4.77
N VAL A 12 -2.35 -12.13 3.86
CA VAL A 12 -2.54 -13.57 4.14
C VAL A 12 -1.49 -14.08 5.12
N LEU A 13 -0.21 -13.75 4.92
CA LEU A 13 0.88 -14.15 5.82
C LEU A 13 0.61 -13.68 7.25
N TYR A 14 0.19 -12.43 7.42
CA TYR A 14 -0.14 -11.89 8.74
C TYR A 14 -1.45 -12.45 9.28
N ALA A 15 -2.46 -12.70 8.45
CA ALA A 15 -3.73 -13.31 8.88
C ALA A 15 -3.57 -14.78 9.32
N ALA A 16 -2.62 -15.52 8.75
CA ALA A 16 -2.31 -16.89 9.13
C ALA A 16 -1.92 -17.02 10.61
N THR A 17 -1.51 -15.91 11.24
CA THR A 17 -1.15 -15.88 12.66
C THR A 17 -2.35 -16.03 13.60
N LEU A 18 -3.58 -15.89 13.09
CA LEU A 18 -4.79 -16.23 13.83
C LEU A 18 -4.86 -17.73 14.17
N LEU A 19 -4.20 -18.59 13.37
CA LEU A 19 -4.16 -20.05 13.61
C LEU A 19 -3.34 -20.43 14.85
N VAL A 20 -2.52 -19.50 15.35
CA VAL A 20 -1.62 -19.69 16.50
C VAL A 20 -2.02 -18.81 17.70
N ALA A 21 -3.21 -18.22 17.67
CA ALA A 21 -3.74 -17.47 18.80
C ALA A 21 -3.97 -18.40 20.01
N GLY A 22 -3.40 -18.03 21.16
CA GLY A 22 -3.46 -18.83 22.39
C GLY A 22 -4.85 -18.92 23.03
N SER A 23 -5.82 -18.10 22.58
CA SER A 23 -7.21 -18.18 23.04
C SER A 23 -8.20 -17.71 21.95
N PRO A 24 -9.45 -18.22 21.97
CA PRO A 24 -10.49 -17.77 21.05
C PRO A 24 -10.81 -16.28 21.23
N TRP A 25 -10.71 -15.75 22.45
CA TRP A 25 -10.88 -14.32 22.71
C TRP A 25 -9.79 -13.47 22.06
N THR A 26 -8.54 -13.93 22.08
CA THR A 26 -7.44 -13.27 21.38
C THR A 26 -7.65 -13.29 19.87
N ALA A 27 -8.12 -14.42 19.32
CA ALA A 27 -8.46 -14.52 17.90
C ALA A 27 -9.58 -13.55 17.52
N LEU A 28 -10.65 -13.48 18.31
CA LEU A 28 -11.75 -12.53 18.08
C LEU A 28 -11.28 -11.07 18.17
N ALA A 29 -10.48 -10.72 19.18
CA ALA A 29 -9.93 -9.39 19.33
C ALA A 29 -9.00 -9.01 18.16
N ALA A 30 -8.18 -9.95 17.69
CA ALA A 30 -7.32 -9.78 16.54
C ALA A 30 -8.15 -9.57 15.25
N VAL A 31 -9.17 -10.40 15.00
CA VAL A 31 -10.07 -10.22 13.86
C VAL A 31 -10.77 -8.87 13.90
N ALA A 32 -11.31 -8.48 15.05
CA ALA A 32 -11.95 -7.18 15.24
C ALA A 32 -10.98 -6.03 14.99
N LEU A 33 -9.74 -6.13 15.48
CA LEU A 33 -8.69 -5.13 15.25
C LEU A 33 -8.33 -5.02 13.77
N GLY A 34 -8.06 -6.14 13.08
CA GLY A 34 -7.73 -6.15 11.66
C GLY A 34 -8.87 -5.63 10.79
N ALA A 35 -10.10 -6.04 11.07
CA ALA A 35 -11.29 -5.53 10.38
C ALA A 35 -11.53 -4.04 10.65
N GLY A 36 -11.31 -3.58 11.88
CA GLY A 36 -11.39 -2.18 12.26
C GLY A 36 -10.35 -1.33 11.52
N VAL A 37 -9.10 -1.80 11.46
CA VAL A 37 -8.05 -1.12 10.70
C VAL A 37 -8.41 -1.05 9.21
N LEU A 38 -8.89 -2.15 8.63
CA LEU A 38 -9.36 -2.16 7.26
C LEU A 38 -10.50 -1.15 7.02
N ALA A 39 -11.53 -1.18 7.85
CA ALA A 39 -12.71 -0.32 7.72
C ALA A 39 -12.36 1.16 7.85
N VAL A 40 -11.55 1.53 8.85
CA VAL A 40 -11.09 2.91 9.05
C VAL A 40 -10.22 3.35 7.88
N GLY A 41 -9.29 2.52 7.40
CA GLY A 41 -8.47 2.84 6.23
C GLY A 41 -9.30 3.11 4.97
N LEU A 42 -10.30 2.27 4.69
CA LEU A 42 -11.23 2.49 3.59
C LEU A 42 -12.09 3.75 3.78
N GLY A 43 -12.50 4.04 5.01
CA GLY A 43 -13.21 5.27 5.38
C GLY A 43 -12.37 6.52 5.15
N VAL A 44 -11.11 6.54 5.62
CA VAL A 44 -10.15 7.62 5.37
C VAL A 44 -9.99 7.85 3.87
N GLN A 45 -9.82 6.79 3.08
CA GLN A 45 -9.71 6.91 1.63
C GLN A 45 -10.98 7.50 0.99
N ALA A 46 -12.16 7.12 1.47
CA ALA A 46 -13.43 7.65 0.97
C ALA A 46 -13.62 9.13 1.31
N SER A 47 -13.26 9.54 2.53
CA SER A 47 -13.48 10.91 3.03
C SER A 47 -12.57 11.96 2.41
N PHE A 48 -11.30 11.63 2.15
CA PHE A 48 -10.33 12.64 1.70
C PHE A 48 -10.13 12.67 0.18
N GLY A 49 -10.70 11.70 -0.54
CA GLY A 49 -10.46 11.50 -1.96
C GLY A 49 -9.01 11.10 -2.22
N GLY A 50 -8.75 10.44 -3.35
CA GLY A 50 -7.42 9.90 -3.67
C GLY A 50 -6.33 10.93 -3.98
N ARG A 51 -6.39 12.16 -3.43
CA ARG A 51 -5.42 13.25 -3.62
C ARG A 51 -4.01 12.71 -3.35
N ALA A 52 -3.30 12.44 -4.44
CA ALA A 52 -1.96 11.88 -4.45
C ALA A 52 -1.08 12.87 -5.18
N ARG A 53 0.07 13.19 -4.60
CA ARG A 53 1.11 13.94 -5.31
C ARG A 53 1.90 12.97 -6.18
N ALA A 54 2.24 13.38 -7.40
CA ALA A 54 3.20 12.64 -8.21
C ALA A 54 4.56 12.61 -7.46
N PRO A 55 5.16 11.43 -7.24
CA PRO A 55 6.45 11.35 -6.58
C PRO A 55 7.54 11.94 -7.48
N GLY A 56 8.46 12.70 -6.89
CA GLY A 56 9.66 13.16 -7.59
C GLY A 56 10.65 12.01 -7.88
N PRO A 57 11.73 12.25 -8.64
CA PRO A 57 12.68 11.21 -9.05
C PRO A 57 13.29 10.43 -7.86
N LEU A 58 13.64 11.15 -6.78
CA LEU A 58 14.13 10.53 -5.55
C LEU A 58 13.07 9.65 -4.88
N GLY A 59 11.81 10.11 -4.84
CA GLY A 59 10.69 9.36 -4.27
C GLY A 59 10.45 8.05 -5.03
N VAL A 60 10.46 8.10 -6.37
CA VAL A 60 10.36 6.88 -7.21
C VAL A 60 11.47 5.90 -6.90
N ARG A 61 12.72 6.37 -6.79
CA ARG A 61 13.87 5.52 -6.46
C ARG A 61 13.75 4.91 -5.06
N LEU A 62 13.36 5.69 -4.05
CA LEU A 62 13.18 5.19 -2.68
C LEU A 62 12.05 4.18 -2.57
N ILE A 63 10.92 4.41 -3.26
CA ILE A 63 9.81 3.46 -3.34
C ILE A 63 10.29 2.14 -3.95
N ALA A 64 11.05 2.20 -5.05
CA ALA A 64 11.58 0.99 -5.69
C ALA A 64 12.58 0.23 -4.78
N VAL A 65 13.48 0.94 -4.11
CA VAL A 65 14.45 0.33 -3.19
C VAL A 65 13.75 -0.33 -2.00
N THR A 66 12.79 0.37 -1.39
CA THR A 66 12.06 -0.19 -0.24
C THR A 66 11.18 -1.37 -0.62
N ALA A 67 10.55 -1.35 -1.80
CA ALA A 67 9.82 -2.51 -2.32
C ALA A 67 10.75 -3.72 -2.60
N ALA A 68 11.97 -3.48 -3.07
CA ALA A 68 12.96 -4.54 -3.23
C ALA A 68 13.38 -5.13 -1.86
N LEU A 69 13.60 -4.26 -0.87
CA LEU A 69 13.92 -4.67 0.50
C LEU A 69 12.79 -5.48 1.15
N GLU A 70 11.52 -5.13 0.92
CA GLU A 70 10.38 -5.94 1.35
C GLU A 70 10.45 -7.37 0.78
N GLY A 71 10.72 -7.48 -0.53
CA GLY A 71 10.86 -8.77 -1.20
C GLY A 71 12.02 -9.60 -0.63
N VAL A 72 13.17 -8.96 -0.39
CA VAL A 72 14.33 -9.61 0.24
C VAL A 72 14.03 -10.03 1.68
N ALA A 73 13.36 -9.18 2.46
CA ALA A 73 12.98 -9.50 3.84
C ALA A 73 12.00 -10.68 3.88
N LEU A 74 11.03 -10.72 2.97
CA LEU A 74 10.11 -11.86 2.84
C LEU A 74 10.86 -13.14 2.46
N ALA A 75 11.74 -13.08 1.46
CA ALA A 75 12.54 -14.24 1.06
C ALA A 75 13.43 -14.74 2.21
N ALA A 76 14.12 -13.82 2.90
CA ALA A 76 14.94 -14.14 4.07
C ALA A 76 14.11 -14.75 5.21
N ALA A 77 12.90 -14.25 5.45
CA ALA A 77 11.99 -14.81 6.44
C ALA A 77 11.53 -16.23 6.11
N LEU A 78 11.21 -16.49 4.83
CA LEU A 78 10.85 -17.83 4.36
C LEU A 78 12.04 -18.80 4.50
N VAL A 79 13.24 -18.38 4.12
CA VAL A 79 14.47 -19.20 4.25
C VAL A 79 14.78 -19.46 5.72
N LEU A 80 14.73 -18.43 6.57
CA LEU A 80 15.02 -18.57 8.00
C LEU A 80 14.01 -19.52 8.67
N GLY A 81 12.73 -19.36 8.36
CA GLY A 81 11.67 -20.25 8.84
C GLY A 81 11.85 -21.69 8.37
N ALA A 82 12.22 -21.89 7.11
CA ALA A 82 12.46 -23.22 6.54
C ALA A 82 13.69 -23.92 7.15
N VAL A 83 14.78 -23.19 7.39
CA VAL A 83 16.05 -23.75 7.88
C VAL A 83 16.03 -23.97 9.39
N THR A 84 15.48 -23.01 10.15
CA THR A 84 15.55 -23.05 11.62
C THR A 84 14.29 -23.60 12.27
N GLY A 85 13.17 -23.67 11.53
CA GLY A 85 11.86 -23.96 12.09
C GLY A 85 11.30 -22.82 12.96
N VAL A 86 12.04 -21.73 13.15
CA VAL A 86 11.65 -20.61 14.02
C VAL A 86 11.26 -19.41 13.16
N TRP A 87 9.95 -19.23 12.98
CA TRP A 87 9.39 -18.19 12.12
C TRP A 87 9.17 -16.86 12.87
N TRP A 88 9.05 -16.91 14.20
CA TRP A 88 8.65 -15.78 15.02
C TRP A 88 9.58 -14.55 14.94
N PRO A 89 10.92 -14.69 14.99
CA PRO A 89 11.84 -13.55 14.85
C PRO A 89 11.82 -12.93 13.44
N ALA A 90 11.43 -13.70 12.43
CA ALA A 90 11.39 -13.23 11.06
C ALA A 90 10.21 -12.26 10.82
N LEU A 91 9.11 -12.45 11.54
CA LEU A 91 7.89 -11.69 11.36
C LEU A 91 8.06 -10.18 11.69
N PRO A 92 8.67 -9.78 12.84
CA PRO A 92 9.02 -8.38 13.10
C PRO A 92 9.92 -7.76 12.04
N ILE A 93 10.85 -8.52 11.46
CA ILE A 93 11.77 -8.03 10.41
C ILE A 93 10.99 -7.70 9.13
N VAL A 94 10.11 -8.60 8.69
CA VAL A 94 9.24 -8.38 7.53
C VAL A 94 8.32 -7.18 7.79
N LEU A 95 7.77 -7.07 9.00
CA LEU A 95 6.90 -5.95 9.37
C LEU A 95 7.65 -4.61 9.39
N SER A 96 8.90 -4.58 9.86
CA SER A 96 9.75 -3.40 9.76
C SER A 96 9.98 -2.97 8.31
N ALA A 97 10.27 -3.92 7.42
CA ALA A 97 10.47 -3.63 6.00
C ALA A 97 9.21 -3.02 5.35
N VAL A 98 8.05 -3.61 5.63
CA VAL A 98 6.74 -3.10 5.16
C VAL A 98 6.45 -1.71 5.72
N THR A 99 6.74 -1.49 6.99
CA THR A 99 6.54 -0.19 7.64
C THR A 99 7.40 0.89 7.00
N VAL A 100 8.68 0.60 6.77
CA VAL A 100 9.60 1.54 6.09
C VAL A 100 9.09 1.85 4.69
N HIS A 101 8.63 0.86 3.93
CA HIS A 101 8.09 1.09 2.59
C HIS A 101 6.84 2.00 2.61
N VAL A 102 5.90 1.76 3.53
CA VAL A 102 4.69 2.58 3.66
C VAL A 102 5.03 4.01 4.10
N LEU A 103 5.99 4.19 5.01
CA LEU A 103 6.46 5.53 5.39
C LEU A 103 7.10 6.26 4.21
N VAL A 104 7.90 5.57 3.38
CA VAL A 104 8.48 6.14 2.16
C VAL A 104 7.41 6.51 1.13
N LEU A 105 6.38 5.67 0.97
CA LEU A 105 5.20 5.98 0.15
C LEU A 105 4.50 7.25 0.68
N GLY A 106 4.24 7.32 1.98
CA GLY A 106 3.62 8.49 2.61
C GLY A 106 4.44 9.77 2.45
N ALA A 107 5.76 9.70 2.60
CA ALA A 107 6.64 10.85 2.39
C ALA A 107 6.65 11.32 0.92
N SER A 108 6.56 10.38 -0.02
CA SER A 108 6.71 10.64 -1.46
C SER A 108 5.41 11.07 -2.14
N ILE A 109 4.29 10.43 -1.80
CA ILE A 109 2.97 10.60 -2.46
C ILE A 109 2.03 11.44 -1.60
N ARG A 110 2.25 11.51 -0.28
CA ARG A 110 1.51 12.32 0.71
C ARG A 110 0.00 12.11 0.68
N ARG A 111 -0.46 10.85 0.54
CA ARG A 111 -1.89 10.55 0.68
C ARG A 111 -2.26 10.50 2.16
N PRO A 112 -3.43 11.02 2.57
CA PRO A 112 -3.91 10.90 3.96
C PRO A 112 -3.96 9.45 4.45
N LEU A 113 -4.31 8.53 3.56
CA LEU A 113 -4.29 7.09 3.83
C LEU A 113 -2.89 6.58 4.22
N ASP A 114 -1.84 7.04 3.55
CA ASP A 114 -0.46 6.59 3.82
C ASP A 114 -0.02 7.01 5.22
N ALA A 115 -0.40 8.21 5.66
CA ALA A 115 -0.09 8.70 7.00
C ALA A 115 -0.79 7.85 8.08
N TRP A 116 -2.08 7.58 7.88
CA TRP A 116 -2.85 6.76 8.82
C TRP A 116 -2.34 5.31 8.89
N LEU A 117 -2.11 4.68 7.74
CA LEU A 117 -1.54 3.33 7.68
C LEU A 117 -0.12 3.27 8.22
N GLY A 118 0.69 4.30 7.97
CA GLY A 118 2.04 4.43 8.52
C GLY A 118 2.03 4.43 10.04
N VAL A 119 1.10 5.16 10.68
CA VAL A 119 0.93 5.14 12.14
C VAL A 119 0.51 3.77 12.65
N CYS A 120 -0.46 3.11 12.00
CA CYS A 120 -0.90 1.77 12.40
C CYS A 120 0.22 0.73 12.29
N LEU A 121 0.96 0.74 11.18
CA LEU A 121 2.07 -0.19 10.94
C LEU A 121 3.26 0.10 11.86
N LEU A 122 3.57 1.37 12.12
CA LEU A 122 4.59 1.75 13.10
C LEU A 122 4.22 1.27 14.50
N ALA A 123 2.97 1.48 14.94
CA ALA A 123 2.50 0.99 16.23
C ALA A 123 2.57 -0.54 16.34
N ALA A 124 2.16 -1.26 15.27
CA ALA A 124 2.28 -2.71 15.22
C ALA A 124 3.75 -3.18 15.24
N THR A 125 4.64 -2.46 14.56
CA THR A 125 6.09 -2.75 14.54
C THR A 125 6.72 -2.53 15.90
N VAL A 126 6.47 -1.38 16.52
CA VAL A 126 6.96 -1.09 17.88
C VAL A 126 6.43 -2.14 18.85
N ALA A 127 5.14 -2.45 18.81
CA ALA A 127 4.56 -3.51 19.63
C ALA A 127 5.29 -4.84 19.41
N ALA A 128 5.52 -5.25 18.16
CA ALA A 128 6.24 -6.49 17.85
C ALA A 128 7.66 -6.54 18.45
N TRP A 129 8.41 -5.44 18.42
CA TRP A 129 9.78 -5.40 18.93
C TRP A 129 9.88 -5.26 20.46
N LEU A 130 8.82 -4.84 21.14
CA LEU A 130 8.80 -4.74 22.60
C LEU A 130 8.74 -6.10 23.30
N TRP A 131 8.39 -7.17 22.59
CA TRP A 131 8.26 -8.50 23.16
C TRP A 131 9.49 -9.37 22.88
N SER A 132 9.85 -10.22 23.84
CA SER A 132 10.88 -11.24 23.63
C SER A 132 10.41 -12.26 22.58
N ALA A 133 11.37 -12.90 21.91
CA ALA A 133 11.06 -13.90 20.87
C ALA A 133 10.14 -15.03 21.35
N GLY A 134 10.24 -15.40 22.63
CA GLY A 134 9.37 -16.42 23.25
C GLY A 134 7.94 -15.95 23.56
N ALA A 135 7.73 -14.63 23.68
CA ALA A 135 6.40 -14.04 23.91
C ALA A 135 5.69 -13.66 22.59
N LEU A 136 6.41 -13.57 21.47
CA LEU A 136 5.83 -13.26 20.15
C LEU A 136 4.63 -14.15 19.79
N PRO A 137 4.62 -15.49 20.00
CA PRO A 137 3.48 -16.31 19.61
C PRO A 137 2.14 -15.87 20.22
N THR A 138 2.15 -15.31 21.43
CA THR A 138 0.92 -14.94 22.15
C THR A 138 0.43 -13.55 21.81
N VAL A 139 1.35 -12.63 21.51
CA VAL A 139 1.05 -11.19 21.27
C VAL A 139 0.98 -10.83 19.79
N TRP A 140 1.68 -11.59 18.94
CA TRP A 140 1.75 -11.37 17.51
C TRP A 140 0.39 -11.41 16.80
N PRO A 141 -0.59 -12.26 17.16
CA PRO A 141 -1.89 -12.25 16.48
C PRO A 141 -2.55 -10.86 16.41
N LEU A 142 -2.35 -10.01 17.41
CA LEU A 142 -2.87 -8.64 17.42
C LEU A 142 -2.07 -7.73 16.46
N ALA A 143 -0.74 -7.74 16.55
CA ALA A 143 0.12 -6.94 15.68
C ALA A 143 0.00 -7.36 14.21
N GLY A 144 -0.01 -8.68 13.96
CA GLY A 144 -0.25 -9.29 12.66
C GLY A 144 -1.63 -8.94 12.12
N ALA A 145 -2.70 -9.00 12.91
CA ALA A 145 -4.01 -8.62 12.40
C ALA A 145 -4.11 -7.13 12.04
N ALA A 146 -3.51 -6.23 12.84
CA ALA A 146 -3.42 -4.82 12.48
C ALA A 146 -2.64 -4.61 11.17
N ALA A 147 -1.49 -5.27 11.00
CA ALA A 147 -0.70 -5.22 9.77
C ALA A 147 -1.48 -5.81 8.58
N SER A 148 -2.20 -6.91 8.77
CA SER A 148 -3.04 -7.54 7.75
C SER A 148 -4.15 -6.61 7.27
N GLY A 149 -4.88 -5.97 8.20
CA GLY A 149 -5.90 -4.98 7.88
C GLY A 149 -5.34 -3.79 7.10
N ALA A 150 -4.15 -3.30 7.49
CA ALA A 150 -3.46 -2.22 6.79
C ALA A 150 -3.04 -2.61 5.36
N CYS A 151 -2.41 -3.78 5.20
CA CYS A 151 -2.01 -4.30 3.88
C CYS A 151 -3.22 -4.52 2.97
N LEU A 152 -4.32 -5.06 3.50
CA LEU A 152 -5.54 -5.32 2.74
C LEU A 152 -6.22 -4.02 2.32
N ALA A 153 -6.28 -3.01 3.20
CA ALA A 153 -6.77 -1.68 2.85
C ALA A 153 -5.97 -1.11 1.67
N TYR A 154 -4.64 -1.18 1.74
CA TYR A 154 -3.76 -0.68 0.67
C TYR A 154 -3.96 -1.43 -0.64
N ALA A 155 -4.02 -2.76 -0.59
CA ALA A 155 -4.26 -3.61 -1.76
C ALA A 155 -5.58 -3.26 -2.45
N ILE A 156 -6.66 -3.05 -1.69
CA ILE A 156 -7.98 -2.67 -2.23
C ILE A 156 -7.92 -1.29 -2.89
N VAL A 157 -7.27 -0.30 -2.25
CA VAL A 157 -7.14 1.05 -2.81
C VAL A 157 -6.34 1.03 -4.11
N LEU A 158 -5.21 0.31 -4.15
CA LEU A 158 -4.40 0.18 -5.35
C LEU A 158 -5.13 -0.58 -6.46
N ALA A 159 -5.85 -1.65 -6.13
CA ALA A 159 -6.64 -2.40 -7.11
C ALA A 159 -7.78 -1.56 -7.71
N ARG A 160 -8.45 -0.73 -6.89
CA ARG A 160 -9.47 0.22 -7.37
C ARG A 160 -8.85 1.28 -8.29
N ALA A 161 -7.73 1.87 -7.91
CA ALA A 161 -7.04 2.86 -8.73
C ALA A 161 -6.59 2.28 -10.08
N ALA A 162 -6.04 1.05 -10.09
CA ALA A 162 -5.63 0.36 -11.31
C ALA A 162 -6.82 0.03 -12.23
N ARG A 163 -7.98 -0.34 -11.67
CA ARG A 163 -9.21 -0.56 -12.46
C ARG A 163 -9.74 0.74 -13.05
N ALA A 164 -9.76 1.82 -12.28
CA ALA A 164 -10.19 3.14 -12.75
C ALA A 164 -9.29 3.65 -13.90
N ALA A 165 -7.97 3.48 -13.77
CA ALA A 165 -7.02 3.87 -14.82
C ALA A 165 -7.19 3.07 -16.13
N ARG A 166 -7.63 1.80 -16.06
CA ARG A 166 -7.93 0.98 -17.25
C ARG A 166 -9.28 1.31 -17.89
N ALA A 167 -10.22 1.84 -17.10
CA ALA A 167 -11.55 2.21 -17.56
C ALA A 167 -11.64 3.65 -18.08
N ALA A 168 -10.61 4.48 -17.84
CA ALA A 168 -10.51 5.79 -18.44
C ALA A 168 -10.31 5.62 -19.96
N PRO A 169 -11.23 6.12 -20.81
CA PRO A 169 -11.01 6.08 -22.25
C PRO A 169 -9.71 6.84 -22.55
N ALA A 170 -8.88 6.28 -23.43
CA ALA A 170 -7.82 7.06 -24.07
C ALA A 170 -8.51 8.29 -24.65
N SER A 171 -8.11 9.48 -24.20
CA SER A 171 -8.50 10.74 -24.83
C SER A 171 -8.33 10.55 -26.34
N VAL A 172 -9.44 10.66 -27.07
CA VAL A 172 -9.50 10.54 -28.52
C VAL A 172 -8.45 11.50 -29.10
N PRO A 173 -7.40 11.01 -29.79
CA PRO A 173 -6.57 11.90 -30.60
C PRO A 173 -7.48 12.39 -31.75
N GLY A 174 -7.78 13.68 -31.78
CA GLY A 174 -8.59 14.27 -32.85
C GLY A 174 -9.37 15.53 -32.51
N VAL A 175 -9.43 15.98 -31.24
CA VAL A 175 -10.09 17.26 -30.90
C VAL A 175 -9.10 18.45 -30.99
N ASP A 176 -7.82 18.22 -30.68
CA ASP A 176 -6.79 19.27 -30.82
C ASP A 176 -6.38 19.52 -32.28
N GLU A 177 -6.52 18.53 -33.18
CA GLU A 177 -6.24 18.70 -34.63
C GLU A 177 -7.38 19.41 -35.36
N LEU A 178 -8.66 19.20 -34.99
CA LEU A 178 -9.78 19.92 -35.61
C LEU A 178 -9.80 21.41 -35.22
N GLN A 179 -9.39 21.77 -34.00
CA GLN A 179 -9.32 23.18 -33.59
C GLN A 179 -8.11 23.92 -34.19
N ALA A 180 -7.08 23.20 -34.67
CA ALA A 180 -5.95 23.80 -35.36
C ALA A 180 -6.27 24.13 -36.83
N ASP A 181 -7.11 23.31 -37.49
CA ASP A 181 -7.53 23.54 -38.89
C ASP A 181 -8.54 24.70 -38.99
N ASP A 182 -9.55 24.78 -38.11
CA ASP A 182 -10.52 25.90 -38.11
C ASP A 182 -9.84 27.26 -37.83
N ALA A 183 -8.81 27.28 -36.98
CA ALA A 183 -8.05 28.50 -36.69
C ALA A 183 -7.11 28.93 -37.81
N ALA A 184 -6.68 27.99 -38.68
CA ALA A 184 -5.85 28.30 -39.84
C ALA A 184 -6.67 28.88 -40.99
N ASP A 185 -7.90 28.40 -41.20
CA ASP A 185 -8.83 28.94 -42.19
C ASP A 185 -9.30 30.36 -41.83
N GLU A 186 -9.63 30.63 -40.56
CA GLU A 186 -10.00 31.98 -40.12
C GLU A 186 -8.84 33.00 -40.24
N ALA A 187 -7.59 32.56 -40.06
CA ALA A 187 -6.42 33.42 -40.19
C ALA A 187 -6.12 33.79 -41.66
N HIS A 188 -6.40 32.90 -42.61
CA HIS A 188 -6.28 33.21 -44.03
C HIS A 188 -7.40 34.14 -44.52
N GLU A 189 -8.63 33.97 -44.03
CA GLU A 189 -9.75 34.83 -44.42
C GLU A 189 -9.60 36.28 -43.89
N GLN A 190 -9.00 36.46 -42.71
CA GLN A 190 -8.71 37.80 -42.17
C GLN A 190 -7.57 38.53 -42.89
N GLN A 191 -6.66 37.78 -43.53
CA GLN A 191 -5.50 38.36 -44.22
C GLN A 191 -5.86 38.91 -45.61
N ASP A 192 -6.94 38.41 -46.23
CA ASP A 192 -7.45 38.87 -47.53
C ASP A 192 -8.38 40.10 -47.42
N LEU A 193 -8.80 40.49 -46.20
CA LEU A 193 -9.72 41.60 -45.97
C LEU A 193 -9.03 42.93 -45.61
N HIS A 194 -7.70 42.96 -45.51
CA HIS A 194 -6.93 44.18 -45.26
C HIS A 194 -5.74 44.34 -46.24
N PRO A 195 -5.97 44.96 -47.42
CA PRO A 195 -4.90 45.45 -48.29
C PRO A 195 -4.20 46.72 -47.75
#